data_AF-A0A1C6BU59-F1
#
_entry.id   AF-A0A1C6BU59-F1
#
_cell.length_a   1.000
_cell.length_b   1.000
_cell.length_c   1.000
_cell.angle_alpha   90.00
_cell.angle_beta   90.00
_cell.angle_gamma   90.00
#
_symmetry.space_group_name_H-M   'P 1'
#
loop_
_entity.id
_entity.type
_entity.pdbx_description
1 polymer ?
#
loop_
_entity_poly.entity_id
_entity_poly.type
_entity_poly.pdbx_seq_one_letter_code
_entity_poly.pdbx_strand_id
1 'polypeptide(L)'
;MGNNSQSRKWALVINNPLEAGLDHAAITKLLLLFSPAYYCMGDEIASTGTYHTHLFFYAPSPVRLSTVKNRFPTAHIEKAYGTVQDNRAYIRKDGRWADTDKAETSVPGTFEEWGEIPPEQAEKHPEMFRLVQNIRDGITTTEIIDDNPAMAFRVRDIDLLRQVLTAEKYAVENRPLEVSYLYGASGAGKTRSIYETHDPRSIYRVTNYRASKGISFDGYHGQEVLVF
;
A
#
# COMPACT_ATOMS: atom_id res chain seq x y z
N MET A 1 19.93 -12.64 26.68
CA MET A 1 19.52 -11.50 25.84
C MET A 1 18.71 -12.05 24.68
N GLY A 2 17.38 -11.97 24.75
CA GLY A 2 16.50 -12.53 23.72
C GLY A 2 16.67 -11.79 22.40
N ASN A 3 16.84 -12.54 21.31
CA ASN A 3 17.04 -12.02 19.96
C ASN A 3 15.77 -11.26 19.50
N ASN A 4 15.71 -9.94 19.76
CA ASN A 4 14.57 -9.06 19.49
C ASN A 4 14.46 -8.68 18.01
N SER A 5 14.82 -9.61 17.13
CA SER A 5 14.87 -9.35 15.70
C SER A 5 13.44 -9.23 15.16
N GLN A 6 13.19 -8.16 14.41
CA GLN A 6 11.93 -7.93 13.70
C GLN A 6 12.16 -7.98 12.19
N SER A 7 11.14 -8.43 11.46
CA SER A 7 11.11 -8.45 10.00
C SER A 7 9.66 -8.36 9.53
N ARG A 8 9.47 -7.82 8.33
CA ARG A 8 8.19 -7.87 7.61
C ARG A 8 8.02 -9.17 6.83
N LYS A 9 9.13 -9.88 6.58
CA LYS A 9 9.19 -11.11 5.80
C LYS A 9 9.77 -12.24 6.63
N TRP A 10 9.06 -13.35 6.69
CA TRP A 10 9.46 -14.54 7.43
C TRP A 10 9.27 -15.78 6.56
N ALA A 11 10.26 -16.67 6.61
CA ALA A 11 10.19 -18.01 6.05
C ALA A 11 10.15 -19.02 7.21
N LEU A 12 9.30 -20.03 7.07
CA LEU A 12 9.06 -21.05 8.06
C LEU A 12 9.11 -22.43 7.41
N VAL A 13 9.68 -23.40 8.11
CA VAL A 13 9.63 -24.82 7.75
C VAL A 13 9.06 -25.58 8.93
N ILE A 14 7.96 -26.31 8.71
CA ILE A 14 7.28 -27.10 9.73
C ILE A 14 7.46 -28.57 9.37
N ASN A 15 8.27 -29.29 10.15
CA ASN A 15 8.41 -30.73 10.00
C ASN A 15 7.20 -31.44 10.60
N ASN A 16 6.69 -32.46 9.91
CA ASN A 16 5.52 -33.25 10.30
C ASN A 16 4.37 -32.36 10.82
N PRO A 17 3.85 -31.42 10.01
CA PRO A 17 2.86 -30.42 10.42
C PRO A 17 1.63 -31.04 11.10
N LEU A 18 1.17 -32.20 10.62
CA LEU A 18 0.03 -32.91 11.19
C LEU A 18 0.27 -33.40 12.63
N GLU A 19 1.50 -33.81 12.98
CA GLU A 19 1.83 -34.23 14.35
C GLU A 19 1.75 -33.05 15.34
N ALA A 20 1.98 -31.84 14.84
CA ALA A 20 1.86 -30.60 15.60
C ALA A 20 0.45 -29.98 15.56
N GLY A 21 -0.52 -30.61 14.88
CA GLY A 21 -1.86 -30.05 14.66
C GLY A 21 -1.87 -28.81 13.76
N LEU A 22 -0.86 -28.67 12.90
CA LEU A 22 -0.65 -27.53 12.01
C LEU A 22 -0.97 -27.92 10.56
N ASP A 23 -2.18 -28.39 10.28
CA ASP A 23 -2.65 -28.49 8.89
C ASP A 23 -2.75 -27.10 8.22
N HIS A 24 -2.93 -27.06 6.91
CA HIS A 24 -3.01 -25.79 6.17
C HIS A 24 -4.12 -24.85 6.68
N ALA A 25 -5.24 -25.39 7.15
CA ALA A 25 -6.31 -24.59 7.71
C ALA A 25 -5.91 -23.96 9.06
N ALA A 26 -5.22 -24.70 9.92
CA ALA A 26 -4.68 -24.21 11.18
C ALA A 26 -3.56 -23.19 10.96
N ILE A 27 -2.64 -23.46 10.03
CA ILE A 27 -1.59 -22.53 9.62
C ILE A 27 -2.21 -21.22 9.11
N THR A 28 -3.21 -21.29 8.22
CA THR A 28 -3.93 -20.13 7.71
C THR A 28 -4.54 -19.30 8.84
N LYS A 29 -5.22 -19.93 9.80
CA LYS A 29 -5.80 -19.21 10.95
C LYS A 29 -4.72 -18.47 11.76
N LEU A 30 -3.57 -19.09 11.97
CA LEU A 30 -2.45 -18.46 12.68
C LEU A 30 -1.82 -17.32 11.88
N LEU A 31 -1.69 -17.48 10.56
CA LEU A 31 -1.16 -16.47 9.65
C LEU A 31 -2.01 -15.21 9.65
N LEU A 32 -3.34 -15.34 9.62
CA LEU A 32 -4.25 -14.19 9.63
C LEU A 32 -4.11 -13.32 10.89
N LEU A 33 -3.62 -13.87 12.01
CA LEU A 33 -3.33 -13.10 13.24
C LEU A 33 -2.12 -12.15 13.13
N PHE A 34 -1.37 -12.21 12.03
CA PHE A 34 -0.30 -11.27 11.72
C PHE A 34 -0.75 -10.12 10.80
N SER A 35 -2.03 -10.12 10.38
CA SER A 35 -2.55 -9.22 9.34
C SER A 35 -1.62 -9.17 8.11
N PRO A 36 -1.30 -10.32 7.50
CA PRO A 36 -0.41 -10.36 6.34
C PRO A 36 -1.08 -9.64 5.17
N ALA A 37 -0.25 -9.07 4.30
CA ALA A 37 -0.73 -8.64 2.98
C ALA A 37 -0.60 -9.78 1.95
N TYR A 38 0.31 -10.72 2.20
CA TYR A 38 0.54 -11.89 1.35
C TYR A 38 1.11 -13.07 2.16
N TYR A 39 0.70 -14.29 1.82
CA TYR A 39 1.41 -15.51 2.21
C TYR A 39 1.26 -16.61 1.18
N CYS A 40 2.18 -17.57 1.19
CA CYS A 40 2.06 -18.82 0.46
C CYS A 40 2.71 -19.97 1.22
N MET A 41 2.19 -21.17 1.05
CA MET A 41 2.75 -22.40 1.59
C MET A 41 2.65 -23.52 0.58
N GLY A 42 3.54 -24.51 0.72
CA GLY A 42 3.55 -25.70 -0.09
C GLY A 42 4.24 -26.83 0.65
N ASP A 43 3.80 -28.05 0.39
CA ASP A 43 4.33 -29.23 1.05
C ASP A 43 5.43 -29.88 0.24
N GLU A 44 6.37 -30.46 0.96
CA GLU A 44 7.54 -31.13 0.41
C GLU A 44 7.84 -32.42 1.20
N ILE A 45 8.40 -33.41 0.51
CA ILE A 45 8.90 -34.64 1.10
C ILE A 45 10.40 -34.67 0.90
N ALA A 46 11.16 -34.57 2.00
CA ALA A 46 12.61 -34.63 1.95
C ALA A 46 13.06 -36.00 1.39
N SER A 47 14.28 -36.09 0.86
CA SER A 47 14.85 -37.37 0.40
C SER A 47 14.90 -38.45 1.49
N THR A 48 14.87 -38.03 2.77
CA THR A 48 14.76 -38.91 3.94
C THR A 48 13.33 -39.39 4.24
N GLY A 49 12.34 -38.98 3.45
CA GLY A 49 10.92 -39.31 3.63
C GLY A 49 10.15 -38.38 4.58
N THR A 50 10.80 -37.36 5.14
CA THR A 50 10.16 -36.44 6.11
C THR A 50 9.24 -35.45 5.40
N TYR A 51 7.97 -35.44 5.79
CA TYR A 51 6.99 -34.46 5.30
C TYR A 51 7.20 -33.11 5.98
N HIS A 52 7.18 -32.04 5.21
CA HIS A 52 7.32 -30.70 5.75
C HIS A 52 6.56 -29.68 4.92
N THR A 53 6.00 -28.67 5.60
CA THR A 53 5.37 -27.52 4.95
C THR A 53 6.36 -26.36 4.96
N HIS A 54 6.70 -25.86 3.77
CA HIS A 54 7.38 -24.57 3.65
C HIS A 54 6.35 -23.46 3.57
N LEU A 55 6.59 -22.39 4.31
CA LEU A 55 5.69 -21.27 4.44
C LEU A 55 6.47 -19.97 4.33
N PHE A 56 5.92 -19.01 3.59
CA PHE A 56 6.40 -17.64 3.55
C PHE A 56 5.24 -16.69 3.81
N PHE A 57 5.48 -15.64 4.59
CA PHE A 57 4.52 -14.54 4.71
C PHE A 57 5.18 -13.16 4.73
N TYR A 58 4.42 -12.19 4.25
CA TYR A 58 4.72 -10.77 4.29
C TYR A 58 3.61 -10.00 5.03
N ALA A 59 4.02 -9.22 6.04
CA ALA A 59 3.16 -8.30 6.77
C ALA A 59 3.65 -6.85 6.60
N PRO A 60 2.75 -5.88 6.32
CA PRO A 60 3.11 -4.47 6.21
C PRO A 60 3.79 -3.91 7.47
N SER A 61 3.33 -4.36 8.64
CA SER A 61 3.93 -4.04 9.94
C SER A 61 5.02 -5.05 10.32
N PRO A 62 6.21 -4.62 10.79
CA PRO A 62 7.25 -5.54 11.24
C PRO A 62 6.76 -6.46 12.36
N VAL A 63 6.95 -7.76 12.18
CA VAL A 63 6.63 -8.80 13.16
C VAL A 63 7.92 -9.24 13.86
N ARG A 64 7.86 -9.38 15.20
CA ARG A 64 9.00 -9.87 15.99
C ARG A 64 9.13 -11.39 15.88
N LEU A 65 10.37 -11.88 15.85
CA LEU A 65 10.66 -13.32 15.85
C LEU A 65 9.96 -14.05 17.02
N SER A 66 9.92 -13.44 18.20
CA SER A 66 9.23 -14.02 19.36
C SER A 66 7.73 -14.22 19.11
N THR A 67 7.07 -13.28 18.43
CA THR A 67 5.66 -13.41 18.07
C THR A 67 5.44 -14.55 17.09
N VAL A 68 6.32 -14.70 16.09
CA VAL A 68 6.27 -15.82 15.15
C VAL A 68 6.47 -17.15 15.88
N LYS A 69 7.51 -17.24 16.72
CA LYS A 69 7.82 -18.44 17.49
C LYS A 69 6.74 -18.84 18.48
N ASN A 70 6.05 -17.88 19.09
CA ASN A 70 4.95 -18.17 20.02
C ASN A 70 3.75 -18.79 19.30
N ARG A 71 3.52 -18.45 18.03
CA ARG A 71 2.42 -19.01 17.21
C ARG A 71 2.83 -20.29 16.47
N PHE A 72 4.10 -20.41 16.11
CA PHE A 72 4.69 -21.57 15.44
C PHE A 72 5.87 -22.12 16.25
N PRO A 73 5.63 -22.75 17.41
CA PRO A 73 6.70 -23.16 18.33
C PRO A 73 7.58 -24.28 17.78
N THR A 74 7.04 -25.14 16.90
CA THR A 74 7.73 -26.28 16.28
C THR A 74 8.39 -25.93 14.96
N ALA A 75 8.12 -24.74 14.41
CA ALA A 75 8.66 -24.33 13.12
C ALA A 75 10.12 -23.88 13.24
N HIS A 76 10.90 -24.22 12.22
CA HIS A 76 12.15 -23.54 11.95
C HIS A 76 11.83 -22.19 11.32
N ILE A 77 12.28 -21.08 11.92
CA ILE A 77 11.89 -19.72 11.52
C ILE A 77 13.13 -18.92 11.15
N GLU A 78 13.13 -18.37 9.95
CA GLU A 78 14.19 -17.51 9.45
C GLU A 78 13.64 -16.21 8.87
N LYS A 79 14.47 -15.17 8.91
CA LYS A 79 14.17 -13.94 8.16
C LYS A 79 14.29 -14.24 6.67
N ALA A 80 13.25 -13.89 5.94
CA ALA A 80 13.28 -14.01 4.48
C ALA A 80 13.90 -12.76 3.85
N TYR A 81 14.73 -12.99 2.83
CA TYR A 81 15.42 -11.98 2.03
C TYR A 81 14.92 -12.02 0.58
N GLY A 82 15.34 -11.07 -0.27
CA GLY A 82 14.80 -10.95 -1.64
C GLY A 82 13.38 -10.38 -1.67
N THR A 83 12.74 -10.33 -2.84
CA THR A 83 11.37 -9.82 -3.00
C THR A 83 10.33 -10.85 -2.55
N VAL A 84 9.07 -10.44 -2.35
CA VAL A 84 7.98 -11.41 -2.11
C VAL A 84 7.83 -12.37 -3.30
N GLN A 85 8.00 -11.87 -4.52
CA GLN A 85 7.97 -12.68 -5.75
C GLN A 85 9.06 -13.75 -5.74
N ASP A 86 10.29 -13.43 -5.31
CA ASP A 86 11.38 -14.41 -5.24
C ASP A 86 11.07 -15.54 -4.24
N ASN A 87 10.51 -15.18 -3.07
CA ASN A 87 10.15 -16.16 -2.05
C ASN A 87 8.97 -17.02 -2.50
N ARG A 88 7.97 -16.43 -3.16
CA ARG A 88 6.87 -17.19 -3.77
C ARG A 88 7.38 -18.18 -4.81
N ALA A 89 8.26 -17.73 -5.70
CA ALA A 89 8.85 -18.60 -6.73
C ALA A 89 9.66 -19.74 -6.13
N TYR A 90 10.35 -19.48 -5.01
CA TYR A 90 11.06 -20.51 -4.25
C TYR A 90 10.11 -21.57 -3.68
N ILE A 91 9.03 -21.17 -2.99
CA ILE A 91 8.05 -22.09 -2.40
C ILE A 91 7.30 -22.89 -3.48
N ARG A 92 6.92 -22.23 -4.58
CA ARG A 92 6.25 -22.90 -5.70
C ARG A 92 7.19 -23.79 -6.51
N LYS A 93 8.50 -23.62 -6.34
CA LYS A 93 9.60 -24.22 -7.14
C LYS A 93 9.44 -24.00 -8.64
N ASP A 94 8.97 -22.81 -9.00
CA ASP A 94 8.72 -22.43 -10.39
C ASP A 94 9.88 -21.63 -10.99
N GLY A 95 9.92 -21.56 -12.33
CA GLY A 95 10.88 -20.75 -13.06
C GLY A 95 12.32 -21.27 -12.90
N ARG A 96 13.22 -20.46 -12.35
CA ARG A 96 14.65 -20.80 -12.16
C ARG A 96 14.88 -22.01 -11.25
N TRP A 97 13.86 -22.45 -10.51
CA TRP A 97 13.92 -23.57 -9.57
C TRP A 97 13.28 -24.86 -10.10
N ALA A 98 12.59 -24.80 -11.25
CA ALA A 98 11.89 -25.93 -11.84
C ALA A 98 12.86 -27.03 -12.33
N ASP A 99 14.05 -26.65 -12.80
CA ASP A 99 15.07 -27.58 -13.33
C ASP A 99 16.10 -28.03 -12.26
N THR A 100 15.80 -27.84 -10.98
CA THR A 100 16.69 -28.26 -9.89
C THR A 100 16.20 -29.56 -9.25
N ASP A 101 17.11 -30.39 -8.71
CA ASP A 101 16.78 -31.61 -7.95
C ASP A 101 15.78 -31.36 -6.80
N LYS A 102 15.62 -30.10 -6.39
CA LYS A 102 14.64 -29.67 -5.40
C LYS A 102 13.21 -29.70 -5.93
N ALA A 103 12.95 -29.56 -7.23
CA ALA A 103 11.59 -29.64 -7.77
C ALA A 103 10.95 -31.02 -7.53
N GLU A 104 11.76 -32.08 -7.56
CA GLU A 104 11.31 -33.47 -7.35
C GLU A 104 10.74 -33.73 -5.96
N THR A 105 11.09 -32.93 -4.95
CA THR A 105 10.60 -33.10 -3.57
C THR A 105 9.29 -32.38 -3.27
N SER A 106 8.72 -31.63 -4.23
CA SER A 106 7.43 -30.94 -4.04
C SER A 106 6.24 -31.91 -4.10
N VAL A 107 5.23 -31.71 -3.26
CA VAL A 107 3.97 -32.47 -3.31
C VAL A 107 2.97 -31.73 -4.21
N PRO A 108 2.63 -32.27 -5.40
CA PRO A 108 1.73 -31.59 -6.32
C PRO A 108 0.35 -31.33 -5.73
N GLY A 109 -0.20 -30.13 -6.00
CA GLY A 109 -1.56 -29.77 -5.56
C GLY A 109 -1.68 -29.30 -4.11
N THR A 110 -0.57 -29.17 -3.38
CA THR A 110 -0.55 -28.66 -2.00
C THR A 110 -0.27 -27.16 -1.89
N PHE A 111 0.13 -26.51 -2.98
CA PHE A 111 0.45 -25.09 -2.96
C PHE A 111 -0.81 -24.24 -2.71
N GLU A 112 -0.75 -23.43 -1.65
CA GLU A 112 -1.79 -22.48 -1.28
C GLU A 112 -1.21 -21.07 -1.20
N GLU A 113 -1.94 -20.08 -1.75
CA GLU A 113 -1.57 -18.67 -1.69
C GLU A 113 -2.78 -17.80 -1.34
N TRP A 114 -2.51 -16.68 -0.67
CA TRP A 114 -3.53 -15.70 -0.31
C TRP A 114 -2.94 -14.29 -0.29
N GLY A 115 -3.77 -13.32 -0.65
CA GLY A 115 -3.42 -11.91 -0.70
C GLY A 115 -2.75 -11.50 -2.01
N GLU A 116 -2.38 -10.23 -2.09
CA GLU A 116 -1.73 -9.66 -3.27
C GLU A 116 -0.27 -9.34 -2.97
N ILE A 117 0.59 -9.68 -3.92
CA ILE A 117 2.01 -9.35 -3.79
C ILE A 117 2.18 -7.84 -3.90
N PRO A 118 2.73 -7.15 -2.88
CA PRO A 118 2.95 -5.72 -2.96
C PRO A 118 3.93 -5.37 -4.10
N PRO A 119 3.81 -4.20 -4.72
CA PRO A 119 4.86 -3.65 -5.58
C PRO A 119 6.18 -3.56 -4.80
N GLU A 120 7.32 -3.80 -5.46
CA GLU A 120 8.63 -3.80 -4.81
C GLU A 120 8.94 -2.47 -4.07
N GLN A 121 8.46 -1.35 -4.61
CA GLN A 121 8.58 -0.05 -3.97
C GLN A 121 7.78 0.03 -2.66
N ALA A 122 6.60 -0.59 -2.61
CA ALA A 122 5.78 -0.69 -1.40
C ALA A 122 6.42 -1.61 -0.35
N GLU A 123 7.17 -2.63 -0.76
CA GLU A 123 7.96 -3.44 0.18
C GLU A 123 9.06 -2.63 0.87
N LYS A 124 9.78 -1.80 0.10
CA LYS A 124 10.93 -1.03 0.58
C LYS A 124 10.52 0.17 1.44
N HIS A 125 9.47 0.89 1.03
CA HIS A 125 9.00 2.11 1.70
C HIS A 125 7.46 2.13 1.84
N PRO A 126 6.87 1.24 2.66
CA PRO A 126 5.42 1.07 2.74
C PRO A 126 4.68 2.35 3.15
N GLU A 127 5.21 3.10 4.12
CA GLU A 127 4.60 4.34 4.60
C GLU A 127 4.58 5.42 3.52
N MET A 128 5.71 5.61 2.82
CA MET A 128 5.82 6.62 1.75
C MET A 128 4.99 6.22 0.53
N PHE A 129 4.96 4.92 0.20
CA PHE A 129 4.11 4.41 -0.87
C PHE A 129 2.64 4.69 -0.57
N ARG A 130 2.18 4.41 0.66
CA ARG A 130 0.81 4.69 1.11
C ARG A 130 0.48 6.18 1.04
N LEU A 131 1.39 7.06 1.45
CA LEU A 131 1.21 8.51 1.32
C LEU A 131 0.97 8.93 -0.14
N VAL A 132 1.81 8.46 -1.06
CA VAL A 132 1.68 8.80 -2.50
C VAL A 132 0.36 8.27 -3.07
N GLN A 133 -0.06 7.04 -2.71
CA GLN A 133 -1.34 6.49 -3.14
C GLN A 133 -2.51 7.30 -2.61
N ASN A 134 -2.55 7.61 -1.30
CA ASN A 134 -3.60 8.44 -0.72
C ASN A 134 -3.74 9.79 -1.44
N ILE A 135 -2.62 10.43 -1.81
CA ILE A 135 -2.66 11.69 -2.57
C ILE A 135 -3.23 11.49 -3.98
N ARG A 136 -2.86 10.40 -4.67
CA ARG A 136 -3.39 10.07 -6.01
C ARG A 136 -4.87 9.72 -5.98
N ASP A 137 -5.32 9.07 -4.92
CA ASP A 137 -6.72 8.70 -4.68
C ASP A 137 -7.59 9.89 -4.24
N GLY A 138 -6.99 11.09 -4.11
CA GLY A 138 -7.71 12.31 -3.77
C GLY A 138 -8.05 12.46 -2.29
N ILE A 139 -7.47 11.62 -1.42
CA ILE A 139 -7.65 11.72 0.04
C ILE A 139 -7.11 13.06 0.52
N THR A 140 -7.88 13.72 1.38
CA THR A 140 -7.53 15.06 1.89
C THR A 140 -6.34 15.01 2.83
N THR A 141 -5.62 16.12 2.96
CA THR A 141 -4.46 16.19 3.87
C THR A 141 -4.87 15.93 5.33
N THR A 142 -6.07 16.38 5.72
CA THR A 142 -6.65 16.10 7.03
C THR A 142 -6.88 14.60 7.24
N GLU A 143 -7.54 13.90 6.31
CA GLU A 143 -7.77 12.46 6.43
C GLU A 143 -6.46 11.65 6.45
N ILE A 144 -5.45 12.07 5.69
CA ILE A 144 -4.10 11.48 5.72
C ILE A 144 -3.47 11.62 7.11
N ILE A 145 -3.68 12.77 7.77
CA ILE A 145 -3.17 13.02 9.13
C ILE A 145 -3.98 12.27 10.17
N ASP A 146 -5.30 12.15 10.01
CA ASP A 146 -6.15 11.39 10.92
C ASP A 146 -5.79 9.89 10.90
N ASP A 147 -5.50 9.33 9.73
CA ASP A 147 -5.01 7.94 9.58
C ASP A 147 -3.56 7.78 10.07
N ASN A 148 -2.70 8.79 9.87
CA ASN A 148 -1.32 8.78 10.33
C ASN A 148 -0.90 10.10 11.00
N PRO A 149 -1.21 10.27 12.31
CA PRO A 149 -0.94 11.50 13.04
C PRO A 149 0.55 11.91 13.08
N ALA A 150 1.47 10.96 12.86
CA ALA A 150 2.91 11.25 12.79
C ALA A 150 3.27 12.19 11.63
N MET A 151 2.40 12.34 10.63
CA MET A 151 2.60 13.25 9.50
C MET A 151 2.07 14.67 9.73
N ALA A 152 1.50 14.98 10.91
CA ALA A 152 0.93 16.31 11.20
C ALA A 152 1.92 17.47 10.99
N PHE A 153 3.22 17.25 11.22
CA PHE A 153 4.25 18.28 11.00
C PHE A 153 4.72 18.40 9.53
N ARG A 154 4.22 17.55 8.63
CA ARG A 154 4.60 17.49 7.21
C ARG A 154 3.50 17.97 6.26
N VAL A 155 2.47 18.66 6.77
CA VAL A 155 1.35 19.20 5.98
C VAL A 155 1.82 19.92 4.72
N ARG A 156 2.82 20.81 4.85
CA ARG A 156 3.38 21.58 3.73
C ARG A 156 3.97 20.68 2.64
N ASP A 157 4.70 19.63 3.02
CA ASP A 157 5.33 18.71 2.09
C ASP A 157 4.27 17.85 1.37
N ILE A 158 3.21 17.46 2.09
CA ILE A 158 2.07 16.71 1.53
C ILE A 158 1.33 17.55 0.50
N ASP A 159 1.02 18.81 0.83
CA ASP A 159 0.32 19.71 -0.09
C ASP A 159 1.17 20.05 -1.32
N LEU A 160 2.48 20.26 -1.14
CA LEU A 160 3.41 20.44 -2.25
C LEU A 160 3.45 19.20 -3.16
N LEU A 161 3.55 18.00 -2.57
CA LEU A 161 3.54 16.75 -3.32
C LEU A 161 2.24 16.57 -4.10
N ARG A 162 1.08 16.92 -3.51
CA ARG A 162 -0.21 16.91 -4.21
C ARG A 162 -0.21 17.84 -5.41
N GLN A 163 0.29 19.06 -5.26
CA GLN A 163 0.38 20.01 -6.36
C GLN A 163 1.27 19.49 -7.49
N VAL A 164 2.43 18.91 -7.17
CA VAL A 164 3.34 18.32 -8.18
C VAL A 164 2.65 17.22 -8.96
N LEU A 165 2.04 16.24 -8.28
CA LEU A 165 1.35 15.12 -8.93
C LEU A 165 0.15 15.58 -9.78
N THR A 166 -0.57 16.60 -9.30
CA THR A 166 -1.72 17.17 -10.02
C THR A 166 -1.25 17.93 -11.27
N ALA A 167 -0.17 18.70 -11.16
CA ALA A 167 0.42 19.41 -12.28
C ALA A 167 0.92 18.43 -13.35
N GLU A 168 1.63 17.36 -12.96
CA GLU A 168 2.08 16.32 -13.89
C GLU A 168 0.92 15.65 -14.63
N LYS A 169 -0.17 15.30 -13.90
CA LYS A 169 -1.37 14.70 -14.50
C LYS A 169 -1.96 15.55 -15.62
N TYR A 170 -2.05 16.87 -15.40
CA TYR A 170 -2.66 17.79 -16.36
C TYR A 170 -1.66 18.47 -17.31
N ALA A 171 -0.35 18.22 -17.18
CA ALA A 171 0.66 18.82 -18.05
C ALA A 171 0.62 18.26 -19.49
N VAL A 172 0.03 17.08 -19.68
CA VAL A 172 0.02 16.36 -20.95
C VAL A 172 -1.26 16.57 -21.78
N GLU A 173 -2.24 17.30 -21.24
CA GLU A 173 -3.53 17.51 -21.90
C GLU A 173 -4.03 18.95 -21.79
N ASN A 174 -4.69 19.43 -22.85
CA ASN A 174 -5.46 20.67 -22.77
C ASN A 174 -6.81 20.36 -22.11
N ARG A 175 -7.06 20.99 -20.96
CA ARG A 175 -8.32 20.79 -20.23
C ARG A 175 -9.47 21.47 -21.00
N PRO A 176 -10.61 20.80 -21.22
CA PRO A 176 -11.81 21.45 -21.70
C PRO A 176 -12.31 22.40 -20.61
N LEU A 177 -12.44 23.68 -20.94
CA LEU A 177 -12.90 24.72 -20.02
C LEU A 177 -14.32 25.14 -20.38
N GLU A 178 -15.22 25.10 -19.41
CA GLU A 178 -16.51 25.77 -19.50
C GLU A 178 -16.40 27.15 -18.84
N VAL A 179 -16.76 28.19 -19.59
CA VAL A 179 -16.69 29.57 -19.10
C VAL A 179 -18.09 30.17 -19.09
N SER A 180 -18.59 30.46 -17.89
CA SER A 180 -19.89 31.09 -17.67
C SER A 180 -19.71 32.54 -17.21
N TYR A 181 -20.34 33.48 -17.92
CA TYR A 181 -20.37 34.88 -17.53
C TYR A 181 -21.73 35.24 -16.91
N LEU A 182 -21.75 35.36 -15.58
CA LEU A 182 -22.96 35.73 -14.84
C LEU A 182 -23.07 37.26 -14.75
N TYR A 183 -24.05 37.83 -15.45
CA TYR A 183 -24.33 39.28 -15.46
C TYR A 183 -25.70 39.61 -14.85
N GLY A 184 -25.82 40.77 -14.21
CA GLY A 184 -27.07 41.26 -13.65
C GLY A 184 -26.88 42.24 -12.49
N ALA A 185 -27.98 42.73 -11.92
CA ALA A 185 -27.96 43.69 -10.82
C ALA A 185 -27.16 43.20 -9.59
N SER A 186 -26.64 44.14 -8.80
CA SER A 186 -26.04 43.80 -7.50
C SER A 186 -27.09 43.12 -6.60
N GLY A 187 -26.66 42.14 -5.81
CA GLY A 187 -27.57 41.38 -4.94
C GLY A 187 -28.44 40.33 -5.65
N ALA A 188 -28.34 40.15 -6.98
CA ALA A 188 -29.12 39.16 -7.73
C ALA A 188 -28.70 37.68 -7.50
N GLY A 189 -27.92 37.39 -6.45
CA GLY A 189 -27.55 36.01 -6.08
C GLY A 189 -26.42 35.37 -6.90
N LYS A 190 -25.80 36.07 -7.87
CA LYS A 190 -24.76 35.51 -8.76
C LYS A 190 -23.63 34.75 -8.06
N THR A 191 -23.05 35.35 -7.02
CA THR A 191 -21.98 34.68 -6.26
C THR A 191 -22.57 33.55 -5.41
N ARG A 192 -23.74 33.78 -4.80
CA ARG A 192 -24.40 32.79 -3.94
C ARG A 192 -24.71 31.50 -4.71
N SER A 193 -25.23 31.61 -5.93
CA SER A 193 -25.57 30.45 -6.76
C SER A 193 -24.34 29.57 -7.07
N ILE A 194 -23.14 30.16 -7.22
CA ILE A 194 -21.91 29.38 -7.43
C ILE A 194 -21.58 28.53 -6.19
N TYR A 195 -21.63 29.13 -5.00
CA TYR A 195 -21.37 28.42 -3.73
C TYR A 195 -22.50 27.46 -3.34
N GLU A 196 -23.72 27.64 -3.85
CA GLU A 196 -24.83 26.68 -3.71
C GLU A 196 -24.67 25.48 -4.66
N THR A 197 -24.00 25.65 -5.80
CA THR A 197 -23.87 24.62 -6.85
C THR A 197 -22.61 23.77 -6.69
N HIS A 198 -21.54 24.32 -6.13
CA HIS A 198 -20.24 23.64 -6.02
C HIS A 198 -19.80 23.52 -4.56
N ASP A 199 -18.99 22.51 -4.25
CA ASP A 199 -18.34 22.40 -2.94
C ASP A 199 -17.46 23.64 -2.72
N PRO A 200 -17.61 24.39 -1.62
CA PRO A 200 -16.78 25.56 -1.35
C PRO A 200 -15.26 25.30 -1.40
N ARG A 201 -14.82 24.06 -1.12
CA ARG A 201 -13.41 23.64 -1.16
C ARG A 201 -12.89 23.46 -2.58
N SER A 202 -13.77 23.23 -3.56
CA SER A 202 -13.40 23.12 -4.98
C SER A 202 -13.46 24.45 -5.73
N ILE A 203 -13.77 25.56 -5.04
CA ILE A 203 -13.82 26.91 -5.59
C ILE A 203 -12.53 27.66 -5.24
N TYR A 204 -11.81 28.16 -6.25
CA TYR A 204 -10.80 29.19 -6.06
C TYR A 204 -11.33 30.54 -6.54
N ARG A 205 -11.45 31.48 -5.59
CA ARG A 205 -11.86 32.85 -5.87
C ARG A 205 -10.64 33.74 -6.06
N VAL A 206 -10.53 34.30 -7.26
CA VAL A 206 -9.53 35.30 -7.62
C VAL A 206 -9.96 36.64 -7.04
N THR A 207 -9.35 37.05 -5.94
CA THR A 207 -9.69 38.33 -5.27
C THR A 207 -8.69 39.45 -5.57
N ASN A 208 -7.52 39.11 -6.10
CA ASN A 208 -6.45 40.06 -6.39
C ASN A 208 -6.40 40.40 -7.88
N TYR A 209 -7.28 41.32 -8.29
CA TYR A 209 -7.29 41.94 -9.61
C TYR A 209 -6.94 43.42 -9.47
N ARG A 210 -5.64 43.76 -9.54
CA ARG A 210 -5.20 45.17 -9.55
C ARG A 210 -4.77 45.54 -10.96
N ALA A 211 -5.37 46.61 -11.50
CA ALA A 211 -5.04 47.12 -12.83
C ALA A 211 -3.54 47.36 -13.05
N SER A 212 -2.79 47.67 -11.99
CA SER A 212 -1.34 47.91 -12.03
C SER A 212 -0.44 46.69 -11.80
N LYS A 213 -0.96 45.57 -11.28
CA LYS A 213 -0.18 44.37 -10.93
C LYS A 213 -0.63 43.09 -11.62
N GLY A 214 -1.67 43.16 -12.44
CA GLY A 214 -2.26 42.01 -13.11
C GLY A 214 -3.08 41.14 -12.17
N ILE A 215 -3.41 39.94 -12.65
CA ILE A 215 -4.15 38.91 -11.92
C ILE A 215 -3.13 37.90 -11.36
N SER A 216 -3.22 37.60 -10.07
CA SER A 216 -2.41 36.56 -9.42
C SER A 216 -3.25 35.31 -9.15
N PHE A 217 -2.63 34.15 -9.35
CA PHE A 217 -3.18 32.82 -9.08
C PHE A 217 -2.40 32.10 -7.98
N ASP A 218 -1.68 32.82 -7.11
CA ASP A 218 -0.76 32.21 -6.13
C ASP A 218 -1.46 31.28 -5.13
N GLY A 219 -2.77 31.45 -4.91
CA GLY A 219 -3.59 30.57 -4.07
C GLY A 219 -4.31 29.45 -4.83
N TYR A 220 -4.12 29.35 -6.14
CA TYR A 220 -4.70 28.29 -6.96
C TYR A 220 -3.86 27.02 -6.81
N HIS A 221 -4.51 25.94 -6.40
CA HIS A 221 -3.91 24.65 -6.11
C HIS A 221 -4.58 23.53 -6.90
N GLY A 222 -5.20 23.87 -8.04
CA GLY A 222 -5.89 22.90 -8.90
C GLY A 222 -7.38 22.74 -8.58
N GLN A 223 -8.01 23.71 -7.92
CA GLN A 223 -9.45 23.74 -7.70
C GLN A 223 -10.22 23.59 -9.03
N GLU A 224 -11.40 22.97 -8.98
CA GLU A 224 -12.19 22.70 -10.18
C GLU A 224 -12.86 23.96 -10.75
N VAL A 225 -13.27 24.88 -9.87
CA VAL A 225 -14.02 26.09 -10.24
C VAL A 225 -13.18 27.32 -9.96
N LEU A 226 -12.98 28.15 -10.99
CA LEU A 226 -12.35 29.47 -10.89
C LEU A 226 -13.42 30.56 -10.91
N VAL A 227 -13.42 31.42 -9.89
CA VAL A 227 -14.36 32.55 -9.79
C VAL A 227 -13.58 33.86 -9.81
N PHE A 228 -13.92 34.72 -10.77
CA PHE A 228 -13.38 36.07 -10.93
C PHE A 228 -14.30 37.12 -10.30
#